data_AF-A0A496PK88-F1
#
_entry.id   AF-A0A496PK88-F1
#
_cell.length_a   1.000
_cell.length_b   1.000
_cell.length_c   1.000
_cell.angle_alpha   90.00
_cell.angle_beta   90.00
_cell.angle_gamma   90.00
#
_symmetry.space_group_name_H-M   'P 1'
#
loop_
_entity.id
_entity.type
_entity.pdbx_description
1 polymer ?
#
loop_
_entity_poly.entity_id
_entity_poly.type
_entity_poly.pdbx_seq_one_letter_code
_entity_poly.pdbx_strand_id
1 'polypeptide(L)'
;MAARYIDTEPELAFDHAEAASRRGGRVAMVREAVGLTAYASEKFHDALRELRTYRRISGSDEHLALMADCERALGRVDKALETVESPEAQALTGAAGAEVAIVRAGILMDLNRQEEAVKALEIPTLDMNKAYSFSPRLFEAYAEALISVDRKEEAAKWTARIAVAEQALGVEEDEEEIIDLDLLLDDPEEDEDGDVLPRAAEAVAGYREEQPRISDEDSLRTLSNNGEDEDGDVLPEGHEDPFAYGDESEESNHPEQSRDEQHDGSPEQDDEELEDGDAVDEFASQQRELGGAEDSER
;
A
#
# COMPACT_ATOMS: atom_id res chain seq x y z
N MET A 1 -5.26 -11.89 16.64
CA MET A 1 -3.90 -11.51 17.09
C MET A 1 -3.34 -10.46 16.15
N ALA A 2 -3.19 -10.72 14.85
CA ALA A 2 -2.69 -9.74 13.87
C ALA A 2 -3.33 -8.34 13.96
N ALA A 3 -4.66 -8.23 13.92
CA ALA A 3 -5.35 -6.93 13.97
C ALA A 3 -5.10 -6.11 15.26
N ARG A 4 -4.63 -6.72 16.36
CA ARG A 4 -4.30 -5.98 17.60
C ARG A 4 -2.91 -5.35 17.58
N TYR A 5 -2.01 -5.92 16.77
CA TYR A 5 -0.61 -5.54 16.75
C TYR A 5 -0.25 -4.71 15.52
N ILE A 6 -1.19 -4.48 14.59
CA ILE A 6 -0.88 -3.83 13.32
C ILE A 6 -0.31 -2.42 13.50
N ASP A 7 -0.81 -1.67 14.49
CA ASP A 7 -0.36 -0.30 14.77
C ASP A 7 0.85 -0.24 15.73
N THR A 8 1.08 -1.29 16.53
CA THR A 8 2.09 -1.29 17.61
C THR A 8 3.31 -2.17 17.32
N GLU A 9 3.08 -3.36 16.78
CA GLU A 9 4.11 -4.36 16.44
C GLU A 9 3.78 -4.97 15.05
N PRO A 10 3.91 -4.20 13.95
CA PRO A 10 3.45 -4.62 12.61
C PRO A 10 4.16 -5.89 12.12
N GLU A 11 5.45 -6.05 12.40
CA GLU A 11 6.20 -7.26 12.03
C GLU A 11 5.63 -8.51 12.71
N LEU A 12 5.28 -8.43 14.00
CA LEU A 12 4.66 -9.53 14.73
C LEU A 12 3.26 -9.83 14.19
N ALA A 13 2.50 -8.78 13.83
CA ALA A 13 1.21 -8.93 13.19
C ALA A 13 1.32 -9.69 11.86
N PHE A 14 2.33 -9.35 11.05
CA PHE A 14 2.64 -10.02 9.80
C PHE A 14 3.00 -11.50 10.01
N ASP A 15 3.89 -11.81 10.95
CA ASP A 15 4.27 -13.19 11.25
C ASP A 15 3.05 -14.03 11.67
N HIS A 16 2.13 -13.45 12.44
CA HIS A 16 0.87 -14.10 12.79
C HIS A 16 -0.05 -14.32 11.58
N ALA A 17 -0.18 -13.33 10.70
CA ALA A 17 -0.98 -13.46 9.49
C ALA A 17 -0.38 -14.50 8.53
N GLU A 18 0.94 -14.49 8.36
CA GLU A 18 1.68 -15.44 7.51
C GLU A 18 1.49 -16.87 8.04
N ALA A 19 1.59 -17.08 9.36
CA ALA A 19 1.35 -18.39 9.97
C ALA A 19 -0.10 -18.89 9.75
N ALA A 20 -1.09 -17.98 9.72
CA ALA A 20 -2.47 -18.32 9.38
C ALA A 20 -2.62 -18.71 7.90
N SER A 21 -1.90 -18.03 7.00
CA SER A 21 -1.92 -18.33 5.56
C SER A 21 -1.50 -19.76 5.23
N ARG A 22 -0.59 -20.35 6.01
CA ARG A 22 -0.14 -21.75 5.85
C ARG A 22 -1.29 -22.77 5.95
N ARG A 23 -2.39 -22.42 6.63
CA ARG A 23 -3.59 -23.28 6.75
C ARG A 23 -4.79 -22.73 5.98
N GLY A 24 -4.79 -21.45 5.65
CA GLY A 24 -5.91 -20.72 5.05
C GLY A 24 -5.60 -20.06 3.71
N GLY A 25 -4.61 -20.54 2.95
CA GLY A 25 -4.09 -19.86 1.77
C GLY A 25 -5.06 -19.66 0.59
N ARG A 26 -6.26 -20.24 0.64
CA ARG A 26 -7.33 -20.02 -0.36
C ARG A 26 -8.50 -19.17 0.18
N VAL A 27 -8.39 -18.66 1.40
CA VAL A 27 -9.41 -17.83 2.04
C VAL A 27 -9.06 -16.36 1.79
N ALA A 28 -9.95 -15.61 1.14
CA ALA A 28 -9.74 -14.20 0.80
C ALA A 28 -9.34 -13.37 2.04
N MET A 29 -10.11 -13.47 3.12
CA MET A 29 -9.86 -12.75 4.38
C MET A 29 -8.47 -13.05 5.00
N VAL A 30 -7.94 -14.26 4.78
CA VAL A 30 -6.58 -14.60 5.23
C VAL A 30 -5.54 -13.91 4.35
N ARG A 31 -5.75 -13.84 3.04
CA ARG A 31 -4.88 -13.12 2.10
C ARG A 31 -4.88 -11.62 2.36
N GLU A 32 -6.04 -11.06 2.64
CA GLU A 32 -6.21 -9.66 3.05
C GLU A 32 -5.40 -9.37 4.32
N ALA A 33 -5.56 -10.18 5.36
CA ALA A 33 -4.82 -10.01 6.61
C ALA A 33 -3.29 -10.02 6.40
N VAL A 34 -2.77 -10.93 5.56
CA VAL A 34 -1.33 -10.95 5.22
C VAL A 34 -0.95 -9.70 4.45
N GLY A 35 -1.75 -9.28 3.46
CA GLY A 35 -1.49 -8.09 2.65
C GLY A 35 -1.43 -6.81 3.49
N LEU A 36 -2.41 -6.60 4.37
CA LEU A 36 -2.49 -5.41 5.23
C LEU A 36 -1.35 -5.36 6.25
N THR A 37 -1.03 -6.49 6.88
CA THR A 37 0.07 -6.55 7.85
C THR A 37 1.44 -6.45 7.18
N ALA A 38 1.59 -6.98 5.96
CA ALA A 38 2.80 -6.79 5.15
C ALA A 38 2.97 -5.31 4.79
N TYR A 39 1.89 -4.63 4.42
CA TYR A 39 1.89 -3.21 4.13
C TYR A 39 2.31 -2.38 5.35
N ALA A 40 1.71 -2.66 6.52
CA ALA A 40 2.09 -2.01 7.78
C ALA A 40 3.54 -2.30 8.21
N SER A 41 4.11 -3.43 7.77
CA SER A 41 5.52 -3.79 7.99
C SER A 41 6.45 -3.30 6.89
N GLU A 42 5.98 -2.43 5.99
CA GLU A 42 6.74 -1.91 4.83
C GLU A 42 7.27 -3.00 3.86
N LYS A 43 6.69 -4.20 3.90
CA LYS A 43 7.02 -5.33 3.00
C LYS A 43 6.21 -5.20 1.71
N PHE A 44 6.42 -4.11 0.98
CA PHE A 44 5.56 -3.70 -0.15
C PHE A 44 5.44 -4.74 -1.27
N HIS A 45 6.49 -5.52 -1.53
CA HIS A 45 6.41 -6.60 -2.53
C HIS A 45 5.46 -7.73 -2.09
N ASP A 46 5.56 -8.15 -0.83
CA ASP A 46 4.67 -9.18 -0.27
C ASP A 46 3.23 -8.64 -0.16
N ALA A 47 3.06 -7.41 0.31
CA ALA A 47 1.77 -6.74 0.39
C ALA A 47 1.07 -6.73 -0.98
N LEU A 48 1.76 -6.27 -2.02
CA LEU A 48 1.22 -6.21 -3.38
C LEU A 48 0.83 -7.59 -3.93
N ARG A 49 1.65 -8.62 -3.69
CA ARG A 49 1.34 -10.01 -4.10
C ARG A 49 0.06 -10.51 -3.43
N GLU A 50 -0.07 -10.31 -2.13
CA GLU A 50 -1.20 -10.81 -1.36
C GLU A 50 -2.48 -10.02 -1.65
N LEU A 51 -2.41 -8.69 -1.81
CA LEU A 51 -3.56 -7.86 -2.17
C LEU A 51 -4.09 -8.17 -3.58
N ARG A 52 -3.21 -8.45 -4.55
CA ARG A 52 -3.62 -8.94 -5.88
C ARG A 52 -4.30 -10.30 -5.78
N THR A 53 -3.77 -11.19 -4.94
CA THR A 53 -4.37 -12.50 -4.70
C THR A 53 -5.73 -12.38 -4.02
N TYR A 54 -5.85 -11.50 -3.03
CA TYR A 54 -7.12 -11.14 -2.39
C TYR A 54 -8.14 -10.71 -3.43
N ARG A 55 -7.83 -9.67 -4.21
CA ARG A 55 -8.69 -9.12 -5.26
C ARG A 55 -9.15 -10.19 -6.25
N ARG A 56 -8.26 -11.07 -6.69
CA ARG A 56 -8.62 -12.19 -7.60
C ARG A 56 -9.61 -13.18 -6.98
N ILE A 57 -9.52 -13.43 -5.67
CA ILE A 57 -10.38 -14.40 -4.97
C ILE A 57 -11.71 -13.76 -4.57
N SER A 58 -11.68 -12.53 -4.03
CA SER A 58 -12.86 -11.82 -3.53
C SER A 58 -13.65 -11.11 -4.62
N GLY A 59 -12.98 -10.68 -5.70
CA GLY A 59 -13.52 -9.73 -6.67
C GLY A 59 -13.66 -8.31 -6.12
N SER A 60 -13.10 -8.01 -4.93
CA SER A 60 -13.20 -6.70 -4.29
C SER A 60 -12.08 -5.76 -4.72
N ASP A 61 -12.44 -4.54 -5.07
CA ASP A 61 -11.52 -3.46 -5.47
C ASP A 61 -11.14 -2.52 -4.31
N GLU A 62 -11.57 -2.81 -3.08
CA GLU A 62 -11.43 -1.88 -1.95
C GLU A 62 -9.99 -1.49 -1.60
N HIS A 63 -9.02 -2.35 -1.92
CA HIS A 63 -7.59 -2.17 -1.60
C HIS A 63 -6.76 -1.62 -2.78
N LEU A 64 -7.40 -1.13 -3.85
CA LEU A 64 -6.67 -0.54 -4.99
C LEU A 64 -5.76 0.62 -4.59
N ALA A 65 -6.16 1.42 -3.59
CA ALA A 65 -5.32 2.49 -3.04
C ALA A 65 -4.02 1.94 -2.44
N LEU A 66 -4.11 0.89 -1.60
CA LEU A 66 -2.92 0.26 -0.99
C LEU A 66 -2.03 -0.42 -2.05
N MET A 67 -2.63 -1.03 -3.07
CA MET A 67 -1.88 -1.62 -4.18
C MET A 67 -1.08 -0.55 -4.93
N ALA A 68 -1.68 0.60 -5.22
CA ALA A 68 -0.99 1.72 -5.86
C ALA A 68 0.11 2.31 -4.97
N ASP A 69 -0.12 2.45 -3.66
CA ASP A 69 0.90 2.96 -2.74
C ASP A 69 2.08 1.99 -2.60
N CYS A 70 1.83 0.66 -2.64
CA CYS A 70 2.90 -0.34 -2.75
C CYS A 70 3.71 -0.16 -4.04
N GLU A 71 3.04 0.06 -5.18
CA GLU A 71 3.71 0.29 -6.46
C GLU A 71 4.58 1.56 -6.42
N ARG A 72 4.06 2.63 -5.83
CA ARG A 72 4.78 3.88 -5.57
C ARG A 72 6.00 3.67 -4.67
N ALA A 73 5.85 2.97 -3.54
CA ALA A 73 6.94 2.67 -2.62
C ALA A 73 8.05 1.78 -3.25
N LEU A 74 7.68 0.95 -4.22
CA LEU A 74 8.62 0.16 -5.04
C LEU A 74 9.26 0.97 -6.18
N GLY A 75 9.01 2.28 -6.26
CA GLY A 75 9.55 3.17 -7.29
C GLY A 75 8.84 3.09 -8.64
N ARG A 76 7.68 2.44 -8.71
CA ARG A 76 6.89 2.24 -9.95
C ARG A 76 5.78 3.29 -10.04
N VAL A 77 6.16 4.56 -9.95
CA VAL A 77 5.22 5.70 -9.82
C VAL A 77 4.25 5.78 -11.00
N ASP A 78 4.71 5.52 -12.24
CA ASP A 78 3.83 5.51 -13.42
C ASP A 78 2.76 4.43 -13.33
N LYS A 79 3.11 3.24 -12.82
CA LYS A 79 2.16 2.14 -12.63
C LYS A 79 1.18 2.43 -11.51
N ALA A 80 1.66 3.04 -10.42
CA ALA A 80 0.81 3.48 -9.33
C ALA A 80 -0.24 4.49 -9.83
N LEU A 81 0.16 5.44 -10.70
CA LEU A 81 -0.75 6.41 -11.32
C LEU A 81 -1.81 5.71 -12.19
N GLU A 82 -1.40 4.75 -13.02
CA GLU A 82 -2.32 3.95 -13.83
C GLU A 82 -3.34 3.21 -12.95
N THR A 83 -2.89 2.61 -11.84
CA THR A 83 -3.75 1.90 -10.88
C THR A 83 -4.83 2.81 -10.29
N VAL A 84 -4.47 4.02 -9.83
CA VAL A 84 -5.45 4.95 -9.24
C VAL A 84 -6.34 5.64 -10.28
N GLU A 85 -5.92 5.68 -11.55
CA GLU A 85 -6.73 6.22 -12.67
C GLU A 85 -7.61 5.17 -13.35
N SER A 86 -7.53 3.91 -12.91
CA SER A 86 -8.37 2.82 -13.42
C SER A 86 -9.87 3.09 -13.19
N PRO A 87 -10.75 2.60 -14.08
CA PRO A 87 -12.20 2.74 -13.91
C PRO A 87 -12.70 2.19 -12.58
N GLU A 88 -12.12 1.09 -12.11
CA GLU A 88 -12.45 0.44 -10.84
C GLU A 88 -12.09 1.34 -9.65
N ALA A 89 -10.89 1.93 -9.66
CA ALA A 89 -10.48 2.88 -8.61
C ALA A 89 -11.36 4.13 -8.58
N GLN A 90 -11.74 4.66 -9.75
CA GLN A 90 -12.59 5.85 -9.87
C GLN A 90 -14.06 5.57 -9.50
N ALA A 91 -14.49 4.30 -9.50
CA ALA A 91 -15.82 3.90 -9.07
C ALA A 91 -15.96 3.78 -7.54
N LEU A 92 -14.85 3.77 -6.80
CA LEU A 92 -14.87 3.66 -5.34
C LEU A 92 -15.45 4.92 -4.69
N THR A 93 -16.17 4.73 -3.58
CA THR A 93 -16.80 5.81 -2.81
C THR A 93 -16.53 5.64 -1.32
N GLY A 94 -16.89 6.64 -0.51
CA GLY A 94 -16.68 6.59 0.94
C GLY A 94 -15.20 6.53 1.31
N ALA A 95 -14.84 5.64 2.24
CA ALA A 95 -13.47 5.50 2.72
C ALA A 95 -12.50 5.06 1.61
N ALA A 96 -12.84 4.02 0.85
CA ALA A 96 -11.96 3.52 -0.22
C ALA A 96 -11.71 4.59 -1.30
N GLY A 97 -12.74 5.37 -1.68
CA GLY A 97 -12.58 6.47 -2.62
C GLY A 97 -11.71 7.62 -2.08
N ALA A 98 -11.84 7.94 -0.79
CA ALA A 98 -10.97 8.93 -0.14
C ALA A 98 -9.51 8.47 -0.09
N GLU A 99 -9.27 7.19 0.20
CA GLU A 99 -7.94 6.59 0.17
C GLU A 99 -7.30 6.65 -1.22
N VAL A 100 -8.07 6.34 -2.27
CA VAL A 100 -7.59 6.51 -3.67
C VAL A 100 -7.20 7.96 -3.95
N ALA A 101 -7.99 8.93 -3.50
CA ALA A 101 -7.68 10.35 -3.69
C ALA A 101 -6.40 10.77 -2.97
N ILE A 102 -6.20 10.32 -1.73
CA ILE A 102 -5.00 10.58 -0.92
C ILE A 102 -3.76 10.00 -1.61
N VAL A 103 -3.80 8.72 -2.00
CA VAL A 103 -2.67 8.06 -2.67
C VAL A 103 -2.38 8.71 -4.03
N ARG A 104 -3.42 9.03 -4.81
CA ARG A 104 -3.28 9.74 -6.10
C ARG A 104 -2.59 11.09 -5.91
N ALA A 105 -2.94 11.84 -4.87
CA ALA A 105 -2.28 13.10 -4.57
C ALA A 105 -0.79 12.89 -4.26
N GLY A 106 -0.44 11.91 -3.43
CA GLY A 106 0.95 11.54 -3.14
C GLY A 106 1.75 11.18 -4.40
N ILE A 107 1.17 10.39 -5.30
CA ILE A 107 1.78 10.04 -6.60
C ILE A 107 2.01 11.29 -7.45
N LEU A 108 1.04 12.20 -7.52
CA LEU A 108 1.17 13.45 -8.28
C LEU A 108 2.23 14.39 -7.69
N MET A 109 2.37 14.40 -6.36
CA MET A 109 3.43 15.14 -5.67
C MET A 109 4.81 14.61 -6.04
N ASP A 110 5.01 13.29 -6.06
CA ASP A 110 6.26 12.65 -6.49
C ASP A 110 6.60 13.01 -7.96
N LEU A 111 5.58 13.18 -8.79
CA LEU A 111 5.70 13.60 -10.20
C LEU A 111 5.87 15.12 -10.39
N ASN A 112 6.00 15.91 -9.31
CA ASN A 112 6.06 17.37 -9.34
C ASN A 112 4.83 18.02 -10.02
N ARG A 113 3.64 17.42 -9.85
CA ARG A 113 2.35 17.93 -10.36
C ARG A 113 1.49 18.44 -9.20
N GLN A 114 2.03 19.36 -8.41
CA GLN A 114 1.44 19.79 -7.13
C GLN A 114 0.04 20.39 -7.27
N GLU A 115 -0.19 21.22 -8.30
CA GLU A 115 -1.53 21.78 -8.55
C GLU A 115 -2.58 20.71 -8.86
N GLU A 116 -2.18 19.62 -9.50
CA GLU A 116 -3.06 18.49 -9.78
C GLU A 116 -3.30 17.64 -8.55
N ALA A 117 -2.31 17.51 -7.66
CA ALA A 117 -2.44 16.84 -6.38
C ALA A 117 -3.51 17.53 -5.50
N VAL A 118 -3.51 18.86 -5.44
CA VAL A 118 -4.55 19.63 -4.74
C VAL A 118 -5.94 19.31 -5.32
N LYS A 119 -6.10 19.34 -6.65
CA LYS A 119 -7.38 19.02 -7.31
C LYS A 119 -7.81 17.57 -7.09
N ALA A 120 -6.87 16.64 -7.00
CA ALA A 120 -7.17 15.23 -6.75
C ALA A 120 -7.86 15.00 -5.41
N LEU A 121 -7.55 15.83 -4.40
CA LEU A 121 -8.09 15.75 -3.05
C LEU A 121 -9.43 16.50 -2.88
N GLU A 122 -9.84 17.32 -3.86
CA GLU A 122 -11.10 18.06 -3.85
C GLU A 122 -12.31 17.16 -4.19
N ILE A 123 -12.45 16.08 -3.41
CA ILE A 123 -13.54 15.11 -3.52
C ILE A 123 -14.79 15.59 -2.76
N PRO A 124 -16.01 15.09 -3.08
CA PRO A 124 -17.24 15.53 -2.41
C PRO A 124 -17.29 15.32 -0.89
N THR A 125 -16.46 14.42 -0.35
CA THR A 125 -16.35 14.15 1.09
C THR A 125 -15.36 15.06 1.81
N LEU A 126 -14.62 15.91 1.10
CA LEU A 126 -13.75 16.95 1.68
C LEU A 126 -14.63 18.11 2.21
N ASP A 127 -15.13 17.97 3.43
CA ASP A 127 -16.04 18.94 4.07
C ASP A 127 -15.58 19.24 5.51
N MET A 128 -15.21 20.50 5.79
CA MET A 128 -14.75 20.95 7.11
C MET A 128 -15.78 20.79 8.24
N ASN A 129 -17.04 20.52 7.90
CA ASN A 129 -18.14 20.38 8.86
C ASN A 129 -18.51 18.92 9.14
N LYS A 130 -17.87 17.95 8.48
CA LYS A 130 -18.16 16.52 8.64
C LYS A 130 -16.89 15.77 8.99
N ALA A 131 -16.99 14.95 10.02
CA ALA A 131 -15.92 14.03 10.43
C ALA A 131 -16.34 12.60 10.05
N TYR A 132 -15.80 12.12 8.92
CA TYR A 132 -15.76 10.70 8.59
C TYR A 132 -14.52 10.06 9.23
N SER A 133 -14.48 8.73 9.35
CA SER A 133 -13.31 8.03 9.91
C SER A 133 -11.99 8.35 9.21
N PHE A 134 -12.03 8.67 7.91
CA PHE A 134 -10.87 9.04 7.09
C PHE A 134 -10.64 10.56 7.00
N SER A 135 -11.52 11.39 7.59
CA SER A 135 -11.44 12.85 7.47
C SER A 135 -10.13 13.45 8.02
N PRO A 136 -9.61 13.05 9.20
CA PRO A 136 -8.35 13.60 9.70
C PRO A 136 -7.19 13.45 8.71
N ARG A 137 -7.02 12.22 8.19
CA ARG A 137 -5.99 11.90 7.20
C ARG A 137 -6.19 12.62 5.87
N LEU A 138 -7.44 12.77 5.43
CA LEU A 138 -7.77 13.54 4.23
C LEU A 138 -7.44 15.04 4.39
N PHE A 139 -7.74 15.63 5.55
CA PHE A 139 -7.45 17.03 5.86
C PHE A 139 -5.94 17.27 5.95
N GLU A 140 -5.20 16.32 6.53
CA GLU A 140 -3.73 16.34 6.59
C GLU A 140 -3.15 16.35 5.17
N ALA A 141 -3.52 15.39 4.33
CA ALA A 141 -3.06 15.32 2.95
C ALA A 141 -3.41 16.58 2.15
N TYR A 142 -4.61 17.16 2.36
CA TYR A 142 -5.01 18.39 1.68
C TYR A 142 -4.22 19.60 2.16
N ALA A 143 -3.97 19.72 3.47
CA ALA A 143 -3.15 20.79 4.02
C ALA A 143 -1.72 20.72 3.47
N GLU A 144 -1.12 19.53 3.40
CA GLU A 144 0.22 19.35 2.83
C GLU A 144 0.26 19.73 1.34
N ALA A 145 -0.72 19.27 0.55
CA ALA A 145 -0.83 19.63 -0.85
C ALA A 145 -0.98 21.15 -1.04
N LEU A 146 -1.76 21.83 -0.20
CA LEU A 146 -1.90 23.29 -0.23
C LEU A 146 -0.58 24.01 0.11
N ILE A 147 0.19 23.51 1.08
CA ILE A 147 1.51 24.07 1.42
C ILE A 147 2.45 23.98 0.21
N SER A 148 2.40 22.88 -0.53
CA SER A 148 3.27 22.67 -1.70
C SER A 148 3.05 23.66 -2.85
N VAL A 149 1.88 24.29 -2.92
CA VAL A 149 1.52 25.35 -3.88
C VAL A 149 1.48 26.75 -3.24
N ASP A 150 2.14 26.92 -2.07
CA ASP A 150 2.25 28.16 -1.30
C ASP A 150 0.92 28.75 -0.78
N ARG A 151 -0.15 27.93 -0.69
CA ARG A 151 -1.46 28.32 -0.12
C ARG A 151 -1.52 28.11 1.41
N LYS A 152 -0.54 28.67 2.12
CA LYS A 152 -0.32 28.42 3.56
C LYS A 152 -1.48 28.85 4.47
N GLU A 153 -2.14 29.96 4.16
CA GLU A 153 -3.28 30.46 4.95
C GLU A 153 -4.47 29.51 4.91
N GLU A 154 -4.71 28.88 3.76
CA GLU A 154 -5.76 27.89 3.61
C GLU A 154 -5.38 26.59 4.30
N ALA A 155 -4.13 26.13 4.12
CA ALA A 155 -3.62 24.93 4.79
C ALA A 155 -3.79 25.00 6.32
N ALA A 156 -3.48 26.15 6.92
CA ALA A 156 -3.62 26.35 8.37
C ALA A 156 -5.07 26.11 8.87
N LYS A 157 -6.09 26.46 8.08
CA LYS A 157 -7.50 26.22 8.43
C LYS A 157 -7.83 24.72 8.43
N TRP A 158 -7.29 23.97 7.48
CA TRP A 158 -7.46 22.52 7.40
C TRP A 158 -6.72 21.81 8.52
N THR A 159 -5.47 22.21 8.79
CA THR A 159 -4.68 21.68 9.91
C THR A 159 -5.38 21.88 11.25
N ALA A 160 -5.95 23.07 11.50
CA ALA A 160 -6.72 23.32 12.72
C ALA A 160 -7.97 22.43 12.85
N ARG A 161 -8.48 21.89 11.72
CA ARG A 161 -9.66 21.02 11.70
C ARG A 161 -9.35 19.56 12.00
N ILE A 162 -8.09 19.13 11.87
CA ILE A 162 -7.65 17.75 12.12
C ILE A 162 -7.98 17.36 13.57
N ALA A 163 -7.48 18.11 14.55
CA ALA A 163 -7.72 17.84 15.97
C ALA A 163 -9.23 17.82 16.33
N VAL A 164 -10.02 18.70 15.72
CA VAL A 164 -11.49 18.73 15.93
C VAL A 164 -12.15 17.48 15.35
N ALA A 165 -11.70 17.01 14.19
CA ALA A 165 -12.21 15.79 13.59
C ALA A 165 -11.81 14.55 14.39
N GLU A 166 -10.58 14.48 14.90
CA GLU A 166 -10.11 13.39 15.77
C GLU A 166 -10.89 13.33 17.08
N GLN A 167 -11.09 14.47 17.74
CA GLN A 167 -11.90 14.58 18.95
C GLN A 167 -13.34 14.14 18.71
N ALA A 168 -13.95 14.57 17.59
CA ALA A 168 -15.32 14.19 17.24
C ALA A 168 -15.47 12.68 16.94
N LEU A 169 -14.40 12.04 16.47
CA LEU A 169 -14.36 10.59 16.22
C LEU A 169 -14.00 9.78 17.47
N GLY A 170 -13.59 10.43 18.56
CA GLY A 170 -13.13 9.79 19.78
C GLY A 170 -11.83 8.99 19.57
N VAL A 171 -10.94 9.49 18.71
CA VAL A 171 -9.66 8.84 18.34
C VAL A 171 -8.55 9.12 19.37
N GLU A 172 -8.88 9.71 20.53
CA GLU A 172 -7.90 9.94 21.59
C GLU A 172 -7.39 8.60 22.17
N GLU A 173 -6.07 8.43 22.19
CA GLU A 173 -5.39 7.40 22.99
C GLU A 173 -5.76 7.63 24.46
N ASP A 174 -6.44 6.66 25.07
CA ASP A 174 -6.70 6.48 26.51
C ASP A 174 -6.18 7.58 27.47
N GLU A 175 -6.78 8.77 27.47
CA GLU A 175 -6.74 9.70 28.61
C GLU A 175 -8.17 10.17 28.93
N GLU A 176 -8.67 9.72 30.09
CA GLU A 176 -9.94 10.16 30.66
C GLU A 176 -9.88 11.64 31.03
N GLU A 177 -10.41 12.54 30.20
CA GLU A 177 -10.97 13.80 30.69
C GLU A 177 -12.12 14.30 29.80
N ILE A 178 -13.33 14.32 30.34
CA ILE A 178 -14.50 14.94 29.69
C ILE A 178 -14.25 16.45 29.67
N ILE A 179 -13.80 16.98 28.53
CA ILE A 179 -13.72 18.42 28.29
C ILE A 179 -14.89 18.81 27.38
N ASP A 180 -15.82 19.57 27.94
CA ASP A 180 -16.94 20.18 27.24
C ASP A 180 -16.42 21.33 26.36
N LEU A 181 -16.46 21.17 25.04
CA LEU A 181 -15.93 22.14 24.08
C LEU A 181 -16.79 23.42 23.97
N ASP A 182 -17.97 23.47 24.62
CA ASP A 182 -18.75 24.71 24.83
C ASP A 182 -18.14 25.62 25.93
N LEU A 183 -17.08 25.18 26.62
CA LEU A 183 -16.41 25.90 27.71
C LEU A 183 -15.01 26.42 27.36
N LEU A 184 -14.47 26.11 26.17
CA LEU A 184 -13.12 26.50 25.75
C LEU A 184 -13.06 27.55 24.64
N LEU A 185 -14.18 27.85 23.99
CA LEU A 185 -14.25 28.81 22.88
C LEU A 185 -14.93 30.15 23.22
N ASP A 186 -15.41 30.34 24.45
CA ASP A 186 -16.01 31.62 24.90
C ASP A 186 -15.37 32.11 26.21
N ASP A 187 -14.26 32.84 26.09
CA ASP A 187 -14.07 34.07 26.85
C ASP A 187 -13.30 35.08 25.99
N PRO A 188 -14.05 35.92 25.28
CA PRO A 188 -13.80 37.34 25.40
C PRO A 188 -15.08 38.07 25.83
N GLU A 189 -15.25 38.29 27.12
CA GLU A 189 -15.92 39.50 27.61
C GLU A 189 -15.30 40.74 26.90
N GLU A 190 -15.98 41.70 26.25
CA GLU A 190 -17.39 42.05 25.97
C GLU A 190 -17.38 42.72 24.55
N ASP A 191 -18.43 42.70 23.72
CA ASP A 191 -19.56 43.65 23.81
C ASP A 191 -20.75 43.22 22.91
N GLU A 192 -21.93 43.46 23.47
CA GLU A 192 -23.32 43.11 23.11
C GLU A 192 -23.74 43.30 21.63
N ASP A 193 -24.23 42.23 20.97
CA ASP A 193 -25.33 42.20 19.95
C ASP A 193 -25.25 40.93 19.06
N GLY A 194 -26.36 40.24 18.79
CA GLY A 194 -26.42 39.26 17.69
C GLY A 194 -27.52 38.20 17.73
N ASP A 195 -28.42 38.22 16.74
CA ASP A 195 -29.53 37.29 16.52
C ASP A 195 -29.10 35.81 16.38
N VAL A 196 -29.85 34.93 17.06
CA VAL A 196 -29.65 33.48 17.13
C VAL A 196 -30.23 32.77 15.90
N LEU A 197 -29.41 32.01 15.16
CA LEU A 197 -29.86 30.96 14.23
C LEU A 197 -29.45 29.56 14.77
N PRO A 198 -30.26 28.50 14.53
CA PRO A 198 -30.22 27.28 15.34
C PRO A 198 -29.09 26.29 14.97
N ARG A 199 -28.60 25.61 16.02
CA ARG A 199 -27.55 24.56 16.07
C ARG A 199 -27.99 23.29 15.34
N ALA A 200 -27.20 22.86 14.35
CA ALA A 200 -27.40 21.59 13.64
C ALA A 200 -26.93 20.41 14.49
N ALA A 201 -27.88 19.74 15.16
CA ALA A 201 -27.65 18.54 15.95
C ALA A 201 -28.43 17.32 15.39
N GLU A 202 -28.49 17.18 14.05
CA GLU A 202 -28.96 15.97 13.39
C GLU A 202 -28.13 15.71 12.12
N ALA A 203 -27.03 14.96 12.26
CA ALA A 203 -26.38 14.30 11.13
C ALA A 203 -25.43 13.17 11.59
N VAL A 204 -25.93 12.21 12.39
CA VAL A 204 -25.29 10.90 12.48
C VAL A 204 -26.00 9.99 11.49
N ALA A 205 -25.52 9.97 10.24
CA ALA A 205 -25.97 9.00 9.26
C ALA A 205 -25.37 7.63 9.62
N GLY A 206 -26.14 6.82 10.34
CA GLY A 206 -25.82 5.41 10.54
C GLY A 206 -25.87 4.67 9.21
N TYR A 207 -24.69 4.40 8.63
CA TYR A 207 -24.54 3.37 7.62
C TYR A 207 -24.61 2.01 8.32
N ARG A 208 -25.75 1.33 8.14
CA ARG A 208 -25.91 -0.09 8.44
C ARG A 208 -25.47 -0.86 7.20
N GLU A 209 -24.39 -1.63 7.30
CA GLU A 209 -24.09 -2.68 6.32
C GLU A 209 -25.26 -3.68 6.29
N GLU A 210 -26.04 -3.67 5.22
CA GLU A 210 -26.86 -4.81 4.85
C GLU A 210 -25.96 -5.89 4.26
N GLN A 211 -25.48 -6.79 5.12
CA GLN A 211 -24.96 -8.09 4.69
C GLN A 211 -26.02 -8.78 3.81
N PRO A 212 -25.70 -9.18 2.56
CA PRO A 212 -26.64 -9.96 1.76
C PRO A 212 -26.83 -11.32 2.45
N ARG A 213 -28.07 -11.60 2.85
CA ARG A 213 -28.47 -12.94 3.29
C ARG A 213 -28.37 -13.88 2.10
N ILE A 214 -27.33 -14.70 2.08
CA ILE A 214 -27.28 -15.87 1.20
C ILE A 214 -28.36 -16.81 1.71
N SER A 215 -29.46 -16.92 0.95
CA SER A 215 -30.43 -17.99 1.13
C SER A 215 -29.83 -19.27 0.57
N ASP A 216 -29.66 -20.26 1.43
CA ASP A 216 -29.42 -21.65 1.02
C ASP A 216 -30.62 -22.12 0.20
N GLU A 217 -30.52 -22.06 -1.13
CA GLU A 217 -31.02 -23.09 -2.05
C GLU A 217 -30.73 -22.73 -3.52
N ASP A 218 -30.02 -23.66 -4.16
CA ASP A 218 -29.97 -23.91 -5.60
C ASP A 218 -29.10 -23.01 -6.49
N SER A 219 -27.83 -23.40 -6.63
CA SER A 219 -27.08 -23.25 -7.90
C SER A 219 -25.89 -24.23 -7.97
N LEU A 220 -26.20 -25.51 -8.13
CA LEU A 220 -25.30 -26.42 -8.84
C LEU A 220 -25.43 -26.13 -10.35
N ARG A 221 -24.49 -25.37 -10.92
CA ARG A 221 -24.27 -25.37 -12.37
C ARG A 221 -22.77 -25.38 -12.69
N THR A 222 -22.34 -26.60 -13.00
CA THR A 222 -21.38 -27.02 -14.03
C THR A 222 -20.31 -26.01 -14.46
N LEU A 223 -19.07 -26.33 -14.06
CA LEU A 223 -17.85 -25.80 -14.67
C LEU A 223 -17.82 -26.12 -16.16
N SER A 224 -17.83 -25.08 -17.00
CA SER A 224 -17.43 -25.17 -18.40
C SER A 224 -16.20 -24.30 -18.61
N ASN A 225 -15.08 -24.97 -18.85
CA ASN A 225 -13.82 -24.42 -19.31
C ASN A 225 -13.98 -23.90 -20.76
N ASN A 226 -13.49 -22.67 -21.04
CA ASN A 226 -12.57 -22.34 -22.16
C ASN A 226 -12.63 -20.86 -22.59
N GLY A 227 -11.44 -20.31 -22.87
CA GLY A 227 -11.16 -19.13 -23.72
C GLY A 227 -10.79 -17.88 -22.92
N GLU A 228 -9.51 -17.61 -22.60
CA GLU A 228 -8.42 -17.03 -23.43
C GLU A 228 -8.33 -15.51 -23.24
N ASP A 229 -7.09 -15.02 -23.04
CA ASP A 229 -6.51 -13.65 -23.13
C ASP A 229 -5.46 -13.50 -22.00
N GLU A 230 -4.21 -13.88 -22.24
CA GLU A 230 -3.10 -13.03 -22.72
C GLU A 230 -2.71 -11.91 -21.74
N ASP A 231 -1.91 -12.24 -20.73
CA ASP A 231 -0.90 -11.34 -20.15
C ASP A 231 0.23 -12.19 -19.56
N GLY A 232 1.36 -12.19 -20.27
CA GLY A 232 2.55 -12.95 -19.92
C GLY A 232 3.44 -12.17 -18.96
N ASP A 233 3.37 -12.49 -17.67
CA ASP A 233 4.46 -12.28 -16.72
C ASP A 233 5.03 -13.64 -16.32
N VAL A 234 6.13 -14.01 -16.98
CA VAL A 234 6.94 -15.17 -16.62
C VAL A 234 7.68 -14.83 -15.33
N LEU A 235 7.18 -15.32 -14.20
CA LEU A 235 7.98 -15.42 -12.97
C LEU A 235 8.99 -16.57 -13.14
N PRO A 236 10.25 -16.41 -12.69
CA PRO A 236 11.28 -17.42 -12.86
C PRO A 236 10.93 -18.72 -12.12
N GLU A 237 11.03 -19.84 -12.84
CA GLU A 237 10.87 -21.19 -12.28
C GLU A 237 11.96 -21.46 -11.22
N GLY A 238 11.53 -21.82 -10.01
CA GLY A 238 12.45 -22.18 -8.93
C GLY A 238 11.87 -22.24 -7.52
N HIS A 239 10.56 -22.09 -7.34
CA HIS A 239 9.94 -22.29 -6.03
C HIS A 239 9.23 -23.64 -5.99
N GLU A 240 9.94 -24.66 -5.49
CA GLU A 240 9.36 -25.95 -5.15
C GLU A 240 8.29 -25.74 -4.06
N ASP A 241 7.10 -26.28 -4.30
CA ASP A 241 5.99 -26.32 -3.34
C ASP A 241 6.31 -27.36 -2.25
N PRO A 242 6.45 -26.99 -0.96
CA PRO A 242 6.87 -27.93 0.09
C PRO A 242 5.82 -28.98 0.45
N PHE A 243 4.66 -29.02 -0.23
CA PHE A 243 3.51 -29.83 0.17
C PHE A 243 3.09 -30.92 -0.82
N ALA A 244 3.92 -31.23 -1.81
CA ALA A 244 3.74 -32.43 -2.63
C ALA A 244 4.31 -33.69 -1.94
N TYR A 245 3.74 -34.12 -0.82
CA TYR A 245 3.93 -35.49 -0.35
C TYR A 245 2.75 -36.36 -0.76
N GLY A 246 2.98 -37.11 -1.83
CA GLY A 246 2.15 -38.21 -2.28
C GLY A 246 2.19 -39.37 -1.29
N ASP A 247 1.00 -39.89 -1.05
CA ASP A 247 0.71 -41.20 -0.50
C ASP A 247 1.12 -42.27 -1.52
N GLU A 248 2.23 -42.97 -1.25
CA GLU A 248 2.56 -44.20 -1.98
C GLU A 248 2.95 -45.29 -0.96
N SER A 249 1.99 -46.19 -0.72
CA SER A 249 2.21 -47.51 -0.17
C SER A 249 2.77 -48.43 -1.24
N GLU A 250 4.03 -48.87 -1.15
CA GLU A 250 4.47 -50.15 -1.73
C GLU A 250 5.53 -50.86 -0.88
N GLU A 251 5.31 -52.17 -0.74
CA GLU A 251 6.08 -53.17 -0.01
C GLU A 251 7.55 -53.23 -0.46
N SER A 252 8.48 -53.10 0.50
CA SER A 252 9.89 -53.44 0.29
C SER A 252 10.15 -54.90 0.70
N ASN A 253 10.40 -55.75 -0.30
CA ASN A 253 10.89 -57.11 -0.14
C ASN A 253 12.39 -57.11 -0.48
N HIS A 254 13.25 -57.40 0.51
CA HIS A 254 14.67 -57.70 0.32
C HIS A 254 14.84 -59.18 -0.06
N PRO A 255 15.88 -59.60 -0.81
CA PRO A 255 17.17 -59.84 -0.15
C PRO A 255 18.44 -59.63 -1.01
N GLU A 256 19.56 -59.83 -0.31
CA GLU A 256 20.99 -59.60 -0.56
C GLU A 256 21.65 -60.24 -1.80
N GLN A 257 22.82 -59.70 -2.24
CA GLN A 257 24.10 -60.43 -2.27
C GLN A 257 25.34 -59.62 -2.78
N SER A 258 26.29 -59.41 -1.85
CA SER A 258 27.76 -59.67 -1.90
C SER A 258 28.77 -58.97 -2.84
N ARG A 259 29.91 -58.61 -2.20
CA ARG A 259 31.35 -58.58 -2.61
C ARG A 259 31.96 -57.28 -3.15
N ASP A 260 32.85 -56.66 -2.36
CA ASP A 260 34.35 -56.70 -2.43
C ASP A 260 34.86 -55.86 -3.64
N GLU A 261 35.69 -54.83 -3.52
CA GLU A 261 37.07 -54.84 -3.01
C GLU A 261 37.61 -53.39 -2.88
N GLN A 262 38.65 -53.22 -2.07
CA GLN A 262 39.34 -51.98 -1.73
C GLN A 262 40.25 -51.50 -2.87
N HIS A 263 40.38 -50.18 -3.10
CA HIS A 263 41.64 -49.62 -3.56
C HIS A 263 41.89 -48.19 -3.04
N ASP A 264 43.09 -48.08 -2.49
CA ASP A 264 43.85 -46.97 -1.95
C ASP A 264 44.36 -46.03 -3.07
N GLY A 265 44.58 -44.75 -2.75
CA GLY A 265 45.33 -43.84 -3.61
C GLY A 265 45.03 -42.35 -3.41
N SER A 266 45.80 -41.69 -2.56
CA SER A 266 46.10 -40.25 -2.62
C SER A 266 47.64 -40.12 -2.60
N PRO A 267 48.27 -38.95 -2.81
CA PRO A 267 47.97 -37.78 -3.65
C PRO A 267 49.18 -37.40 -4.54
N GLU A 268 49.04 -36.53 -5.54
CA GLU A 268 50.19 -35.80 -6.12
C GLU A 268 49.86 -34.31 -6.32
N GLN A 269 50.74 -33.49 -5.75
CA GLN A 269 50.92 -32.06 -5.97
C GLN A 269 51.73 -31.88 -7.26
N ASP A 270 51.58 -30.75 -7.93
CA ASP A 270 52.71 -30.07 -8.57
C ASP A 270 52.39 -28.57 -8.76
N ASP A 271 53.43 -27.79 -8.48
CA ASP A 271 53.54 -26.34 -8.32
C ASP A 271 53.74 -25.57 -9.65
N GLU A 272 53.86 -24.24 -9.51
CA GLU A 272 54.54 -23.26 -10.39
C GLU A 272 53.74 -22.73 -11.62
N GLU A 273 53.78 -21.46 -12.03
CA GLU A 273 54.47 -20.23 -11.60
C GLU A 273 53.80 -19.00 -12.27
N LEU A 274 53.99 -17.86 -11.62
CA LEU A 274 53.93 -16.43 -11.98
C LEU A 274 53.89 -15.99 -13.47
N GLU A 275 53.16 -14.91 -13.76
CA GLU A 275 53.77 -13.71 -14.41
C GLU A 275 52.95 -12.42 -14.22
N ASP A 276 53.67 -11.37 -13.83
CA ASP A 276 53.26 -9.97 -13.68
C ASP A 276 52.98 -9.27 -15.02
N GLY A 277 52.18 -8.22 -15.01
CA GLY A 277 51.94 -7.36 -16.17
C GLY A 277 51.30 -6.02 -15.83
N ASP A 278 52.05 -5.17 -15.15
CA ASP A 278 51.79 -3.75 -14.89
C ASP A 278 51.99 -2.91 -16.17
N ALA A 279 51.05 -2.03 -16.52
CA ALA A 279 51.27 -0.94 -17.49
C ALA A 279 50.21 0.19 -17.40
N VAL A 280 50.52 1.17 -16.54
CA VAL A 280 50.58 2.63 -16.78
C VAL A 280 49.47 3.38 -17.58
N ASP A 281 48.75 4.20 -16.83
CA ASP A 281 48.55 5.67 -16.95
C ASP A 281 48.97 6.39 -18.26
N GLU A 282 48.03 7.07 -18.92
CA GLU A 282 48.33 8.31 -19.66
C GLU A 282 47.18 9.33 -19.59
N PHE A 283 47.48 10.38 -18.84
CA PHE A 283 46.76 11.64 -18.66
C PHE A 283 46.69 12.50 -19.94
N ALA A 284 45.74 13.44 -19.91
CA ALA A 284 45.86 14.83 -20.39
C ALA A 284 45.49 15.20 -21.85
N SER A 285 44.37 15.94 -21.90
CA SER A 285 44.31 17.34 -22.37
C SER A 285 44.37 17.64 -23.87
N GLN A 286 43.24 18.12 -24.39
CA GLN A 286 43.27 19.21 -25.37
C GLN A 286 42.09 20.17 -25.15
N GLN A 287 42.41 21.30 -24.51
CA GLN A 287 41.60 22.50 -24.48
C GLN A 287 41.68 23.25 -25.82
N ARG A 288 40.57 23.94 -26.11
CA ARG A 288 40.45 25.29 -26.68
C ARG A 288 40.65 25.56 -28.18
N GLU A 289 39.76 26.48 -28.60
CA GLU A 289 39.71 27.37 -29.77
C GLU A 289 38.82 26.84 -30.91
N LEU A 290 37.75 27.51 -31.32
CA LEU A 290 37.49 28.96 -31.51
C LEU A 290 35.98 29.24 -31.21
N GLY A 291 35.59 30.32 -30.53
CA GLY A 291 35.45 31.66 -31.12
C GLY A 291 34.31 31.65 -32.14
N GLY A 292 33.08 32.07 -31.81
CA GLY A 292 32.71 33.47 -31.58
C GLY A 292 32.15 34.08 -32.87
N ALA A 293 30.83 34.27 -32.94
CA ALA A 293 30.17 35.17 -33.88
C ALA A 293 28.81 35.58 -33.30
N GLU A 294 28.80 36.75 -32.66
CA GLU A 294 27.66 37.64 -32.57
C GLU A 294 27.28 38.18 -33.97
N ASP A 295 26.20 38.97 -34.02
CA ASP A 295 25.60 39.70 -35.15
C ASP A 295 24.68 38.89 -36.08
N SER A 296 23.53 39.40 -36.56
CA SER A 296 22.81 40.66 -36.36
C SER A 296 21.47 40.51 -37.11
N GLU A 297 20.44 41.20 -36.63
CA GLU A 297 19.31 41.80 -37.39
C GLU A 297 18.76 41.07 -38.64
N ARG A 298 17.54 40.53 -38.54
CA ARG A 298 16.31 41.08 -39.17
C ARG A 298 15.09 40.22 -38.95
#